data_AF-A0A7Y6M7Q1-F1
#
_entry.id   AF-A0A7Y6M7Q1-F1
#
_cell.length_a   1.000
_cell.length_b   1.000
_cell.length_c   1.000
_cell.angle_alpha   90.00
_cell.angle_beta   90.00
_cell.angle_gamma   90.00
#
_symmetry.space_group_name_H-M   'P 1'
#
loop_
_entity.id
_entity.type
_entity.pdbx_description
1 polymer ?
#
loop_
_entity_poly.entity_id
_entity_poly.type
_entity_poly.pdbx_seq_one_letter_code
_entity_poly.pdbx_strand_id
1 'polypeptide(L)'
;MDRRRFLALTGTAAVGAGLATAGFGPVAQAASYPFADGGVPAEAHTKTAELAPYGITVMAFTPSNGWVVVTQDGRYFARGIPDACFAELERLIKGGTKIHCVAFPPAGGDTWVITGDKGMAARGLPEECHARITASYDAGRQVVDVAFPPAGGNRWTVADTGGFYAKGIDDECYQMMRNLTQGGRRVTRVAFPKAGGWAVVAQDEFHVRGIDDACFEKLNDLAADGWQLHNVAFSPTGGWSVSSRGKVPALPADRVRQVENAVGGGTIWQRMNAWKTPGVAVAVVVGNKIAWSTGYGWLEAGSGAAAHPETAFQAASISKAVASVGVMRLMQTLKLPLTTDIRPHLGWTLPRRDCVAATAVPTVDRLLSHRAGVIGRGSTSPADVCSGFVSGTGGGFAGYGPNTTVPTLLQVMNGEGNSPKIELTTNPGAEFHYSGAGFVLLQRMVEQKSGLPLAQYMDKEVFAPLGMKSSSYALSPGFELAAGHTASGAVIPGMRNRYPESAAAGLYTTVLDLCRLVSYLNRAYTATSDIAGPLTRTSVRTLLTKGPEPTMGRGLFLSGAGTRNFSYTHDGSNYGFKSVFKGYPELGAGYAVLANGNNMTLVNEIASAIRSAYGWV
;
A
#
# COMPACT_ATOMS: atom_id res chain seq x y z
N MET A 1 46.83 20.80 -11.10
CA MET A 1 46.88 20.87 -12.57
C MET A 1 45.45 20.88 -13.11
N ASP A 2 45.02 22.04 -13.60
CA ASP A 2 43.71 22.30 -14.22
C ASP A 2 43.61 21.56 -15.57
N ARG A 3 43.21 20.28 -15.55
CA ARG A 3 43.04 19.47 -16.78
C ARG A 3 41.66 19.77 -17.38
N ARG A 4 41.61 20.75 -18.28
CA ARG A 4 40.46 20.98 -19.19
C ARG A 4 40.48 19.91 -20.28
N ARG A 5 39.36 19.24 -20.55
CA ARG A 5 39.23 18.29 -21.67
C ARG A 5 37.97 18.63 -22.47
N PHE A 6 38.15 18.90 -23.76
CA PHE A 6 37.11 19.35 -24.69
C PHE A 6 36.87 18.31 -25.77
N LEU A 7 35.62 18.17 -26.21
CA LEU A 7 35.28 17.71 -27.56
C LEU A 7 33.95 18.35 -27.98
N ALA A 8 34.04 19.53 -28.60
CA ALA A 8 32.96 20.03 -29.44
C ALA A 8 33.11 19.40 -30.82
N LEU A 9 32.06 18.80 -31.37
CA LEU A 9 31.97 18.62 -32.81
C LEU A 9 31.71 19.99 -33.45
N THR A 10 32.75 20.79 -33.57
CA THR A 10 32.79 21.94 -34.47
C THR A 10 34.07 21.83 -35.29
N GLY A 11 33.94 21.41 -36.54
CA GLY A 11 35.03 21.48 -37.50
C GLY A 11 35.37 22.95 -37.77
N THR A 12 36.62 23.33 -37.53
CA THR A 12 37.32 24.41 -38.25
C THR A 12 38.83 24.27 -38.04
N ALA A 13 39.55 23.96 -39.11
CA ALA A 13 40.95 24.32 -39.30
C ALA A 13 41.11 24.71 -40.77
N ALA A 14 41.67 25.91 -40.99
CA ALA A 14 41.60 26.66 -42.23
C ALA A 14 42.71 26.31 -43.23
N VAL A 15 42.40 26.25 -44.54
CA VAL A 15 43.20 26.82 -45.65
C VAL A 15 42.27 27.11 -46.85
N GLY A 16 42.25 28.37 -47.29
CA GLY A 16 42.19 28.85 -48.69
C GLY A 16 41.16 28.31 -49.70
N ALA A 17 40.24 29.22 -50.07
CA ALA A 17 39.61 29.40 -51.38
C ALA A 17 38.62 28.36 -51.93
N GLY A 18 37.37 28.79 -52.11
CA GLY A 18 36.40 28.16 -53.02
C GLY A 18 35.07 27.79 -52.35
N LEU A 19 34.07 28.65 -52.51
CA LEU A 19 32.68 28.47 -52.12
C LEU A 19 32.10 27.07 -52.41
N ALA A 20 31.57 26.42 -51.36
CA ALA A 20 30.32 25.65 -51.40
C ALA A 20 29.82 25.44 -49.96
N THR A 21 28.96 26.33 -49.49
CA THR A 21 28.17 26.16 -48.28
C THR A 21 27.16 25.03 -48.49
N ALA A 22 27.44 23.83 -47.97
CA ALA A 22 26.38 22.87 -47.69
C ALA A 22 25.70 23.32 -46.38
N GLY A 23 24.72 24.21 -46.53
CA GLY A 23 23.90 24.69 -45.43
C GLY A 23 23.14 23.52 -44.81
N PHE A 24 23.38 23.25 -43.54
CA PHE A 24 22.33 22.68 -42.71
C PHE A 24 21.24 23.75 -42.63
N GLY A 25 20.02 23.37 -43.02
CA GLY A 25 18.86 24.26 -42.97
C GLY A 25 18.70 24.89 -41.58
N PRO A 26 18.00 26.04 -41.48
CA PRO A 26 17.78 26.67 -40.19
C PRO A 26 17.14 25.67 -39.24
N VAL A 27 17.67 25.62 -38.02
CA VAL A 27 17.07 24.91 -36.90
C VAL A 27 15.62 25.38 -36.83
N ALA A 28 14.66 24.50 -37.10
CA ALA A 28 13.27 24.74 -36.76
C ALA A 28 13.29 25.08 -35.26
N GLN A 29 12.99 26.34 -34.93
CA GLN A 29 13.07 26.98 -33.61
C GLN A 29 12.91 25.94 -32.48
N ALA A 30 14.02 25.32 -32.09
CA ALA A 30 13.97 24.20 -31.17
C ALA A 30 13.56 24.80 -29.84
N ALA A 31 12.43 24.35 -29.29
CA ALA A 31 12.02 24.76 -27.96
C ALA A 31 13.21 24.57 -27.02
N SER A 32 13.76 25.67 -26.49
CA SER A 32 14.85 25.63 -25.52
C SER A 32 14.36 24.80 -24.33
N TYR A 33 14.82 23.55 -24.22
CA TYR A 33 14.43 22.73 -23.08
C TYR A 33 14.87 23.43 -21.80
N PRO A 34 13.95 23.68 -20.87
CA PRO A 34 14.29 24.45 -19.69
C PRO A 34 15.18 23.62 -18.77
N PHE A 35 16.16 24.31 -18.19
CA PHE A 35 17.01 23.81 -17.12
C PHE A 35 17.15 24.90 -16.06
N ALA A 36 17.47 24.48 -14.84
CA ALA A 36 17.85 25.38 -13.77
C ALA A 36 18.91 24.73 -12.91
N ASP A 37 19.79 25.52 -12.33
CA ASP A 37 20.78 25.06 -11.36
C ASP A 37 21.04 26.13 -10.30
N GLY A 38 21.65 25.72 -9.20
CA GLY A 38 22.02 26.57 -8.08
C GLY A 38 23.24 26.00 -7.36
N GLY A 39 24.23 26.84 -7.03
CA GLY A 39 25.42 26.41 -6.29
C GLY A 39 26.35 25.43 -7.02
N VAL A 40 26.21 25.29 -8.35
CA VAL A 40 27.11 24.50 -9.20
C VAL A 40 28.30 25.34 -9.69
N PRO A 41 29.41 24.73 -10.15
CA PRO A 41 30.51 25.50 -10.75
C PRO A 41 30.03 26.36 -11.93
N ALA A 42 30.50 27.60 -12.04
CA ALA A 42 30.03 28.55 -13.06
C ALA A 42 30.16 28.01 -14.50
N GLU A 43 31.25 27.30 -14.80
CA GLU A 43 31.42 26.65 -16.11
C GLU A 43 30.43 25.50 -16.33
N ALA A 44 30.06 24.77 -15.27
CA ALA A 44 29.05 23.73 -15.35
C ALA A 44 27.70 24.33 -15.77
N HIS A 45 27.31 25.46 -15.18
CA HIS A 45 26.13 26.22 -15.58
C HIS A 45 26.21 26.63 -17.06
N THR A 46 27.30 27.29 -17.47
CA THR A 46 27.47 27.74 -18.86
C THR A 46 27.39 26.59 -19.87
N LYS A 47 28.07 25.47 -19.61
CA LYS A 47 28.04 24.31 -20.51
C LYS A 47 26.72 23.56 -20.51
N THR A 48 26.02 23.54 -19.38
CA THR A 48 24.66 23.00 -19.31
C THR A 48 23.70 23.87 -20.13
N ALA A 49 23.81 25.20 -20.05
CA ALA A 49 23.03 26.13 -20.85
C ALA A 49 23.28 25.99 -22.35
N GLU A 50 24.54 25.86 -22.78
CA GLU A 50 24.92 25.63 -24.19
C GLU A 50 24.33 24.33 -24.73
N LEU A 51 24.18 23.30 -23.88
CA LEU A 51 23.74 21.97 -24.28
C LEU A 51 22.25 21.71 -24.06
N ALA A 52 21.56 22.52 -23.25
CA ALA A 52 20.15 22.38 -22.94
C ALA A 52 19.24 22.29 -24.19
N PRO A 53 19.42 23.07 -25.27
CA PRO A 53 18.60 22.97 -26.48
C PRO A 53 18.62 21.59 -27.17
N TYR A 54 19.63 20.75 -26.88
CA TYR A 54 19.78 19.41 -27.45
C TYR A 54 19.23 18.29 -26.55
N GLY A 55 18.59 18.66 -25.43
CA GLY A 55 17.94 17.75 -24.50
C GLY A 55 18.95 17.02 -23.63
N ILE A 56 19.21 17.54 -22.42
CA ILE A 56 20.12 16.91 -21.46
C ILE A 56 19.56 15.56 -21.03
N THR A 57 20.35 14.49 -21.14
CA THR A 57 20.04 13.15 -20.62
C THR A 57 20.73 12.86 -19.30
N VAL A 58 21.93 13.41 -19.13
CA VAL A 58 22.77 13.24 -17.96
C VAL A 58 23.32 14.60 -17.54
N MET A 59 23.12 14.94 -16.27
CA MET A 59 24.02 15.80 -15.51
C MET A 59 24.43 14.99 -14.27
N ALA A 60 25.73 14.91 -13.98
CA ALA A 60 26.24 14.13 -12.86
C ALA A 60 27.50 14.76 -12.28
N PHE A 61 27.68 14.58 -10.97
CA PHE A 61 28.83 15.10 -10.23
C PHE A 61 29.62 13.96 -9.60
N THR A 62 30.95 14.07 -9.67
CA THR A 62 31.87 13.20 -8.94
C THR A 62 31.98 13.65 -7.48
N PRO A 63 32.40 12.77 -6.56
CA PRO A 63 32.68 13.15 -5.16
C PRO A 63 33.75 14.26 -5.02
N SER A 64 34.67 14.35 -5.98
CA SER A 64 35.73 15.37 -6.06
C SER A 64 35.31 16.66 -6.77
N ASN A 65 34.00 16.92 -6.91
CA ASN A 65 33.41 18.12 -7.52
C ASN A 65 33.72 18.32 -9.02
N GLY A 66 34.20 17.28 -9.70
CA GLY A 66 34.10 17.16 -11.16
C GLY A 66 32.67 16.85 -11.61
N TRP A 67 32.37 17.03 -12.88
CA TRP A 67 31.03 16.93 -13.44
C TRP A 67 31.03 16.52 -14.91
N VAL A 68 29.90 16.01 -15.38
CA VAL A 68 29.65 15.64 -16.77
C VAL A 68 28.21 15.97 -17.15
N VAL A 69 28.03 16.49 -18.36
CA VAL A 69 26.75 16.72 -19.01
C VAL A 69 26.72 16.01 -20.35
N VAL A 70 25.62 15.33 -20.67
CA VAL A 70 25.41 14.59 -21.93
C VAL A 70 24.02 14.91 -22.47
N THR A 71 23.90 15.08 -23.79
CA THR A 71 22.64 15.34 -24.51
C THR A 71 22.11 14.08 -25.19
N GLN A 72 20.83 14.11 -25.58
CA GLN A 72 20.12 13.00 -26.20
C GLN A 72 20.75 12.53 -27.51
N ASP A 73 21.40 13.43 -28.24
CA ASP A 73 22.11 13.14 -29.49
C ASP A 73 23.62 12.93 -29.31
N GLY A 74 24.09 12.82 -28.07
CA GLY A 74 25.46 12.41 -27.75
C GLY A 74 26.48 13.54 -27.71
N ARG A 75 26.07 14.82 -27.70
CA ARG A 75 27.01 15.90 -27.31
C ARG A 75 27.27 15.78 -25.81
N TYR A 76 28.50 16.05 -25.39
CA TYR A 76 28.85 16.01 -23.99
C TYR A 76 29.96 16.99 -23.64
N PHE A 77 30.02 17.35 -22.36
CA PHE A 77 31.16 18.05 -21.76
C PHE A 77 31.44 17.42 -20.40
N ALA A 78 32.72 17.25 -20.06
CA ALA A 78 33.10 16.69 -18.77
C ALA A 78 34.36 17.38 -18.23
N ARG A 79 34.40 17.62 -16.92
CA ARG A 79 35.55 18.16 -16.22
C ARG A 79 35.75 17.42 -14.91
N GLY A 80 36.98 16.98 -14.63
CA GLY A 80 37.33 16.37 -13.35
C GLY A 80 36.66 15.00 -13.09
N ILE A 81 36.25 14.29 -14.15
CA ILE A 81 35.82 12.88 -14.06
C ILE A 81 37.03 11.93 -14.24
N PRO A 82 36.95 10.66 -13.77
CA PRO A 82 38.03 9.69 -13.97
C PRO A 82 38.40 9.48 -15.44
N ASP A 83 39.69 9.31 -15.74
CA ASP A 83 40.22 9.19 -17.10
C ASP A 83 39.62 7.99 -17.85
N ALA A 84 39.46 6.85 -17.17
CA ALA A 84 38.82 5.66 -17.74
C ALA A 84 37.34 5.89 -18.06
N CYS A 85 36.61 6.62 -17.18
CA CYS A 85 35.22 6.99 -17.43
C CYS A 85 35.10 7.91 -18.66
N PHE A 86 35.99 8.89 -18.80
CA PHE A 86 35.99 9.81 -19.93
C PHE A 86 36.24 9.07 -21.26
N ALA A 87 37.26 8.21 -21.30
CA ALA A 87 37.60 7.45 -22.50
C ALA A 87 36.47 6.49 -22.91
N GLU A 88 35.83 5.85 -21.93
CA GLU A 88 34.73 4.93 -22.20
C GLU A 88 33.46 5.66 -22.66
N LEU A 89 33.13 6.81 -22.04
CA LEU A 89 32.02 7.65 -22.49
C LEU A 89 32.20 8.08 -23.96
N GLU A 90 33.41 8.51 -24.32
CA GLU A 90 33.76 8.88 -25.69
C GLU A 90 33.60 7.70 -26.66
N ARG A 91 34.11 6.52 -26.28
CA ARG A 91 34.01 5.29 -27.07
C ARG A 91 32.55 4.91 -27.32
N LEU A 92 31.71 4.95 -26.28
CA LEU A 92 30.29 4.60 -26.35
C LEU A 92 29.51 5.56 -27.25
N ILE A 93 29.72 6.87 -27.08
CA ILE A 93 29.07 7.91 -27.89
C ILE A 93 29.49 7.80 -29.37
N LYS A 94 30.79 7.63 -29.65
CA LYS A 94 31.29 7.40 -31.03
C LYS A 94 30.74 6.12 -31.65
N GLY A 95 30.48 5.10 -30.83
CA GLY A 95 29.77 3.87 -31.22
C GLY A 95 28.26 4.03 -31.39
N GLY A 96 27.73 5.25 -31.29
CA GLY A 96 26.31 5.56 -31.43
C GLY A 96 25.44 5.00 -30.30
N THR A 97 26.01 4.84 -29.10
CA THR A 97 25.25 4.47 -27.90
C THR A 97 24.55 5.71 -27.35
N LYS A 98 23.26 5.60 -27.06
CA LYS A 98 22.51 6.64 -26.36
C LYS A 98 22.74 6.48 -24.87
N ILE A 99 23.40 7.47 -24.28
CA ILE A 99 23.73 7.45 -22.85
C ILE A 99 22.47 7.78 -22.04
N HIS A 100 22.13 6.89 -21.11
CA HIS A 100 20.99 7.04 -20.21
C HIS A 100 21.41 7.57 -18.84
N CYS A 101 22.53 7.09 -18.31
CA CYS A 101 23.02 7.45 -16.98
C CYS A 101 24.55 7.45 -16.97
N VAL A 102 25.14 8.40 -16.24
CA VAL A 102 26.52 8.34 -15.74
C VAL A 102 26.45 8.60 -14.25
N ALA A 103 27.00 7.71 -13.43
CA ALA A 103 26.95 7.84 -11.97
C ALA A 103 28.27 7.48 -11.30
N PHE A 104 28.54 8.14 -10.17
CA PHE A 104 29.80 8.03 -9.44
C PHE A 104 29.50 7.66 -7.98
N PRO A 105 29.95 6.49 -7.50
CA PRO A 105 29.81 6.12 -6.09
C PRO A 105 30.54 7.09 -5.14
N PRO A 106 30.03 7.31 -3.91
CA PRO A 106 30.59 8.27 -2.96
C PRO A 106 32.04 8.01 -2.54
N ALA A 107 32.49 6.75 -2.64
CA ALA A 107 33.88 6.37 -2.37
C ALA A 107 34.89 7.13 -3.28
N GLY A 108 34.45 7.59 -4.44
CA GLY A 108 35.27 8.34 -5.39
C GLY A 108 36.33 7.48 -6.07
N GLY A 109 37.45 8.13 -6.42
CA GLY A 109 38.51 7.50 -7.20
C GLY A 109 38.05 7.12 -8.60
N ASP A 110 38.53 5.98 -9.10
CA ASP A 110 38.18 5.44 -10.43
C ASP A 110 36.98 4.49 -10.37
N THR A 111 35.91 4.94 -9.71
CA THR A 111 34.67 4.19 -9.52
C THR A 111 33.52 4.89 -10.23
N TRP A 112 32.87 4.21 -11.17
CA TRP A 112 31.84 4.82 -12.02
C TRP A 112 31.00 3.76 -12.75
N VAL A 113 29.85 4.21 -13.27
CA VAL A 113 29.01 3.43 -14.18
C VAL A 113 28.45 4.33 -15.27
N ILE A 114 28.42 3.82 -16.50
CA ILE A 114 27.74 4.39 -17.65
C ILE A 114 26.73 3.35 -18.14
N THR A 115 25.46 3.73 -18.23
CA THR A 115 24.41 2.89 -18.84
C THR A 115 23.87 3.57 -20.09
N GLY A 116 23.48 2.76 -21.08
CA GLY A 116 22.90 3.23 -22.32
C GLY A 116 21.91 2.25 -22.93
N ASP A 117 21.45 2.58 -24.14
CA ASP A 117 20.50 1.76 -24.88
C ASP A 117 21.05 0.40 -25.33
N LYS A 118 22.38 0.27 -25.46
CA LYS A 118 23.09 -0.94 -25.92
C LYS A 118 23.79 -1.75 -24.82
N GLY A 119 23.76 -1.30 -23.57
CA GLY A 119 24.46 -1.99 -22.47
C GLY A 119 25.02 -1.03 -21.43
N MET A 120 25.97 -1.53 -20.63
CA MET A 120 26.65 -0.77 -19.58
C MET A 120 28.16 -0.93 -19.65
N ALA A 121 28.87 0.03 -19.07
CA ALA A 121 30.28 -0.07 -18.72
C ALA A 121 30.46 0.45 -17.28
N ALA A 122 31.24 -0.25 -16.46
CA ALA A 122 31.38 0.10 -15.06
C ALA A 122 32.75 -0.27 -14.50
N ARG A 123 33.18 0.43 -13.45
CA ARG A 123 34.39 0.12 -12.68
C ARG A 123 34.13 0.31 -11.19
N GLY A 124 34.49 -0.68 -10.38
CA GLY A 124 34.48 -0.62 -8.92
C GLY A 124 33.10 -0.57 -8.24
N LEU A 125 32.02 -0.96 -8.92
CA LEU A 125 30.70 -1.02 -8.31
C LEU A 125 30.60 -2.12 -7.23
N PRO A 126 29.70 -1.96 -6.24
CA PRO A 126 29.28 -3.09 -5.41
C PRO A 126 28.81 -4.26 -6.28
N GLU A 127 29.26 -5.47 -5.98
CA GLU A 127 29.02 -6.68 -6.79
C GLU A 127 27.52 -6.90 -7.10
N GLU A 128 26.67 -6.75 -6.10
CA GLU A 128 25.22 -6.90 -6.27
C GLU A 128 24.61 -5.83 -7.19
N CYS A 129 25.10 -4.58 -7.11
CA CYS A 129 24.66 -3.50 -8.01
C CYS A 129 25.01 -3.84 -9.45
N HIS A 130 26.24 -4.28 -9.70
CA HIS A 130 26.69 -4.72 -11.03
C HIS A 130 25.86 -5.89 -11.56
N ALA A 131 25.61 -6.89 -10.71
CA ALA A 131 24.80 -8.05 -11.06
C ALA A 131 23.35 -7.68 -11.43
N ARG A 132 22.73 -6.73 -10.71
CA ARG A 132 21.37 -6.25 -11.05
C ARG A 132 21.32 -5.54 -12.39
N ILE A 133 22.28 -4.66 -12.67
CA ILE A 133 22.34 -3.97 -13.97
C ILE A 133 22.51 -4.99 -15.10
N THR A 134 23.40 -5.98 -14.91
CA THR A 134 23.62 -7.06 -15.89
C THR A 134 22.33 -7.85 -16.14
N ALA A 135 21.65 -8.28 -15.07
CA ALA A 135 20.39 -9.02 -15.15
C ALA A 135 19.26 -8.23 -15.83
N SER A 136 19.25 -6.91 -15.72
CA SER A 136 18.30 -6.07 -16.48
C SER A 136 18.55 -6.18 -17.98
N TYR A 137 19.79 -6.02 -18.44
CA TYR A 137 20.13 -6.13 -19.86
C TYR A 137 19.93 -7.56 -20.40
N ASP A 138 20.28 -8.60 -19.64
CA ASP A 138 20.05 -10.00 -20.02
C ASP A 138 18.57 -10.30 -20.24
N ALA A 139 17.70 -9.60 -19.51
CA ALA A 139 16.25 -9.69 -19.65
C ALA A 139 15.67 -8.71 -20.68
N GLY A 140 16.50 -8.08 -21.51
CA GLY A 140 16.10 -7.13 -22.55
C GLY A 140 15.59 -5.79 -22.02
N ARG A 141 15.87 -5.44 -20.76
CA ARG A 141 15.47 -4.18 -20.14
C ARG A 141 16.65 -3.20 -20.11
N GLN A 142 16.41 -1.97 -20.57
CA GLN A 142 17.43 -0.93 -20.54
C GLN A 142 17.48 -0.28 -19.15
N VAL A 143 18.67 -0.16 -18.58
CA VAL A 143 18.85 0.60 -17.33
C VAL A 143 18.86 2.08 -17.64
N VAL A 144 17.87 2.79 -17.09
CA VAL A 144 17.69 4.22 -17.31
C VAL A 144 18.43 5.04 -16.28
N ASP A 145 18.56 4.56 -15.03
CA ASP A 145 19.18 5.32 -13.95
C ASP A 145 19.90 4.41 -12.93
N VAL A 146 21.00 4.92 -12.38
CA VAL A 146 21.74 4.32 -11.26
C VAL A 146 22.13 5.44 -10.32
N ALA A 147 21.78 5.34 -9.03
CA ALA A 147 22.09 6.38 -8.05
C ALA A 147 22.66 5.81 -6.76
N PHE A 148 23.49 6.61 -6.07
CA PHE A 148 24.18 6.20 -4.85
C PHE A 148 23.94 7.22 -3.73
N PRO A 149 23.41 6.80 -2.56
CA PRO A 149 23.25 7.69 -1.42
C PRO A 149 24.61 8.19 -0.90
N PRO A 150 24.74 9.44 -0.44
CA PRO A 150 26.01 10.06 -0.03
C PRO A 150 26.71 9.33 1.13
N ALA A 151 25.94 8.60 1.94
CA ALA A 151 26.48 7.82 3.05
C ALA A 151 27.35 6.62 2.62
N GLY A 152 27.38 6.28 1.33
CA GLY A 152 28.30 5.31 0.76
C GLY A 152 28.05 3.85 1.16
N GLY A 153 29.06 3.00 0.98
CA GLY A 153 28.97 1.56 1.20
C GLY A 153 28.16 0.84 0.12
N ASN A 154 27.54 -0.29 0.48
CA ASN A 154 26.70 -1.08 -0.44
C ASN A 154 25.26 -0.55 -0.48
N ARG A 155 25.11 0.71 -0.91
CA ARG A 155 23.83 1.43 -0.99
C ARG A 155 23.65 2.01 -2.40
N TRP A 156 22.54 1.70 -3.05
CA TRP A 156 22.31 2.07 -4.46
C TRP A 156 20.86 1.89 -4.88
N THR A 157 20.49 2.55 -5.98
CA THR A 157 19.28 2.28 -6.77
C THR A 157 19.67 1.94 -8.21
N VAL A 158 18.88 1.09 -8.87
CA VAL A 158 18.96 0.78 -10.29
C VAL A 158 17.53 0.81 -10.82
N ALA A 159 17.22 1.75 -11.72
CA ALA A 159 15.93 1.82 -12.40
C ALA A 159 16.08 1.37 -13.86
N ASP A 160 15.22 0.46 -14.31
CA ASP A 160 15.21 -0.07 -15.67
C ASP A 160 13.83 0.10 -16.34
N THR A 161 13.71 -0.32 -17.59
CA THR A 161 12.46 -0.17 -18.35
C THR A 161 11.27 -0.98 -17.81
N GLY A 162 11.49 -1.91 -16.85
CA GLY A 162 10.46 -2.75 -16.24
C GLY A 162 10.27 -2.56 -14.73
N GLY A 163 11.06 -1.73 -14.06
CA GLY A 163 10.92 -1.46 -12.62
C GLY A 163 12.19 -0.88 -12.00
N PHE A 164 12.45 -1.24 -10.75
CA PHE A 164 13.67 -0.84 -10.05
C PHE A 164 14.15 -1.88 -9.05
N TYR A 165 15.42 -1.76 -8.68
CA TYR A 165 16.06 -2.44 -7.56
C TYR A 165 16.69 -1.38 -6.66
N ALA A 166 16.68 -1.60 -5.36
CA ALA A 166 17.31 -0.68 -4.42
C ALA A 166 17.83 -1.42 -3.19
N LYS A 167 18.91 -0.91 -2.62
CA LYS A 167 19.53 -1.47 -1.42
C LYS A 167 20.04 -0.37 -0.52
N GLY A 168 19.71 -0.46 0.77
CA GLY A 168 20.22 0.44 1.81
C GLY A 168 19.93 1.93 1.54
N ILE A 169 18.80 2.21 0.91
CA ILE A 169 18.29 3.58 0.74
C ILE A 169 17.29 3.90 1.85
N ASP A 170 16.92 5.16 1.97
CA ASP A 170 15.86 5.61 2.88
C ASP A 170 14.53 4.88 2.61
N ASP A 171 13.87 4.40 3.66
CA ASP A 171 12.64 3.59 3.53
C ASP A 171 11.53 4.36 2.81
N GLU A 172 11.38 5.66 3.09
CA GLU A 172 10.41 6.52 2.43
C GLU A 172 10.71 6.67 0.93
N CYS A 173 11.99 6.78 0.56
CA CYS A 173 12.41 6.80 -0.84
C CYS A 173 12.05 5.48 -1.55
N TYR A 174 12.35 4.35 -0.91
CA TYR A 174 12.00 3.03 -1.45
C TYR A 174 10.48 2.88 -1.63
N GLN A 175 9.69 3.29 -0.63
CA GLN A 175 8.23 3.26 -0.72
C GLN A 175 7.71 4.16 -1.82
N MET A 176 8.27 5.35 -1.98
CA MET A 176 7.88 6.23 -3.06
C MET A 176 8.13 5.58 -4.42
N MET A 177 9.33 5.05 -4.66
CA MET A 177 9.65 4.33 -5.89
C MET A 177 8.71 3.12 -6.12
N ARG A 178 8.40 2.37 -5.06
CA ARG A 178 7.47 1.23 -5.10
C ARG A 178 6.06 1.67 -5.47
N ASN A 179 5.52 2.69 -4.81
CA ASN A 179 4.18 3.20 -5.04
C ASN A 179 4.02 3.72 -6.46
N LEU A 180 5.02 4.46 -6.97
CA LEU A 180 5.06 4.92 -8.36
C LEU A 180 5.01 3.74 -9.33
N THR A 181 5.85 2.72 -9.09
CA THR A 181 5.92 1.52 -9.94
C THR A 181 4.64 0.70 -9.91
N GLN A 182 4.01 0.56 -8.74
CA GLN A 182 2.73 -0.14 -8.57
C GLN A 182 1.55 0.64 -9.17
N GLY A 183 1.63 1.97 -9.20
CA GLY A 183 0.71 2.84 -9.93
C GLY A 183 0.88 2.78 -11.45
N GLY A 184 1.83 1.99 -11.96
CA GLY A 184 2.11 1.84 -13.38
C GLY A 184 3.07 2.90 -13.95
N ARG A 185 3.65 3.76 -13.10
CA ARG A 185 4.69 4.71 -13.51
C ARG A 185 6.05 4.05 -13.49
N ARG A 186 6.90 4.43 -14.44
CA ARG A 186 8.30 4.03 -14.41
C ARG A 186 9.14 5.08 -13.72
N VAL A 187 9.85 4.70 -12.66
CA VAL A 187 10.90 5.53 -12.07
C VAL A 187 11.99 5.75 -13.12
N THR A 188 12.28 7.02 -13.41
CA THR A 188 13.25 7.44 -14.44
C THR A 188 14.49 8.09 -13.87
N ARG A 189 14.42 8.69 -12.68
CA ARG A 189 15.58 9.25 -11.97
C ARG A 189 15.43 9.09 -10.46
N VAL A 190 16.54 8.83 -9.79
CA VAL A 190 16.69 8.96 -8.35
C VAL A 190 17.94 9.78 -8.08
N ALA A 191 17.88 10.72 -7.16
CA ALA A 191 19.03 11.52 -6.77
C ALA A 191 19.06 11.75 -5.26
N PHE A 192 20.26 11.82 -4.69
CA PHE A 192 20.46 11.98 -3.25
C PHE A 192 21.31 13.22 -2.96
N PRO A 193 20.77 14.25 -2.29
CA PRO A 193 21.54 15.41 -1.85
C PRO A 193 22.58 15.00 -0.79
N LYS A 194 23.70 15.72 -0.74
CA LYS A 194 24.76 15.49 0.26
C LYS A 194 24.27 15.58 1.70
N ALA A 195 23.35 16.51 1.97
CA ALA A 195 22.83 16.78 3.32
C ALA A 195 21.91 15.67 3.86
N GLY A 196 21.65 14.62 3.07
CA GLY A 196 20.57 13.67 3.32
C GLY A 196 19.30 14.09 2.56
N GLY A 197 18.35 13.16 2.42
CA GLY A 197 17.17 13.34 1.58
C GLY A 197 17.24 12.60 0.25
N TRP A 198 16.25 12.81 -0.61
CA TRP A 198 16.12 12.13 -1.90
C TRP A 198 15.19 12.89 -2.84
N ALA A 199 15.38 12.66 -4.15
CA ALA A 199 14.48 13.04 -5.22
C ALA A 199 14.18 11.79 -6.06
N VAL A 200 12.91 11.51 -6.34
CA VAL A 200 12.46 10.43 -7.22
C VAL A 200 11.62 11.05 -8.32
N VAL A 201 11.99 10.82 -9.58
CA VAL A 201 11.23 11.25 -10.75
C VAL A 201 10.69 10.02 -11.45
N ALA A 202 9.41 10.03 -11.80
CA ALA A 202 8.75 8.97 -12.54
C ALA A 202 7.85 9.55 -13.62
N GLN A 203 8.36 9.58 -14.86
CA GLN A 203 7.68 10.02 -16.08
C GLN A 203 7.03 11.42 -16.00
N ASP A 204 5.85 11.54 -15.42
CA ASP A 204 5.00 12.73 -15.31
C ASP A 204 5.11 13.45 -13.96
N GLU A 205 5.65 12.80 -12.93
CA GLU A 205 5.71 13.37 -11.59
C GLU A 205 7.06 13.19 -10.91
N PHE A 206 7.24 13.94 -9.82
CA PHE A 206 8.40 13.85 -8.96
C PHE A 206 8.00 13.97 -7.49
N HIS A 207 8.81 13.37 -6.63
CA HIS A 207 8.68 13.45 -5.18
C HIS A 207 10.06 13.69 -4.58
N VAL A 208 10.12 14.56 -3.58
CA VAL A 208 11.37 14.99 -2.97
C VAL A 208 11.23 15.08 -1.47
N ARG A 209 12.35 14.91 -0.77
CA ARG A 209 12.48 15.15 0.67
C ARG A 209 13.87 15.64 0.98
N GLY A 210 13.98 16.67 1.83
CA GLY A 210 15.27 17.17 2.30
C GLY A 210 16.16 17.71 1.19
N ILE A 211 15.58 18.37 0.19
CA ILE A 211 16.32 19.07 -0.87
C ILE A 211 16.30 20.58 -0.64
N ASP A 212 17.18 21.30 -1.32
CA ASP A 212 17.23 22.77 -1.30
C ASP A 212 15.91 23.40 -1.76
N ASP A 213 15.42 24.44 -1.07
CA ASP A 213 14.12 25.05 -1.34
C ASP A 213 14.05 25.64 -2.76
N ALA A 214 15.12 26.29 -3.22
CA ALA A 214 15.17 26.83 -4.58
C ALA A 214 15.17 25.71 -5.64
N CYS A 215 15.79 24.57 -5.34
CA CYS A 215 15.68 23.37 -6.18
C CYS A 215 14.24 22.88 -6.25
N PHE A 216 13.54 22.81 -5.12
CA PHE A 216 12.15 22.37 -5.06
C PHE A 216 11.21 23.29 -5.84
N GLU A 217 11.37 24.62 -5.69
CA GLU A 217 10.62 25.61 -6.46
C GLU A 217 10.81 25.40 -7.97
N LYS A 218 12.05 25.18 -8.43
CA LYS A 218 12.30 24.94 -9.87
C LYS A 218 11.75 23.63 -10.38
N LEU A 219 11.74 22.57 -9.58
CA LEU A 219 11.05 21.33 -9.96
C LEU A 219 9.55 21.55 -10.13
N ASN A 220 8.92 22.34 -9.24
CA ASN A 220 7.50 22.69 -9.33
C ASN A 220 7.20 23.56 -10.55
N ASP A 221 8.00 24.61 -10.80
CA ASP A 221 7.85 25.49 -11.97
C ASP A 221 7.83 24.67 -13.27
N LEU A 222 8.81 23.77 -13.43
CA LEU A 222 8.93 22.91 -14.60
C LEU A 222 7.72 21.98 -14.76
N ALA A 223 7.29 21.34 -13.68
CA ALA A 223 6.14 20.44 -13.69
C ALA A 223 4.82 21.17 -13.98
N ALA A 224 4.62 22.36 -13.40
CA ALA A 224 3.44 23.20 -13.61
C ALA A 224 3.32 23.67 -15.07
N ASP A 225 4.46 23.96 -15.71
CA ASP A 225 4.54 24.28 -17.13
C ASP A 225 4.39 23.03 -18.04
N GLY A 226 4.18 21.85 -17.46
CA GLY A 226 3.98 20.59 -18.18
C GLY A 226 5.26 19.99 -18.75
N TRP A 227 6.43 20.42 -18.28
CA TRP A 227 7.70 19.82 -18.68
C TRP A 227 7.96 18.52 -17.91
N GLN A 228 8.35 17.49 -18.64
CA GLN A 228 8.86 16.26 -18.05
C GLN A 228 10.26 16.53 -17.49
N LEU A 229 10.38 16.38 -16.18
CA LEU A 229 11.66 16.34 -15.49
C LEU A 229 12.46 15.13 -15.98
N HIS A 230 13.65 15.39 -16.49
CA HIS A 230 14.46 14.34 -17.09
C HIS A 230 15.76 14.05 -16.35
N ASN A 231 16.39 15.05 -15.74
CA ASN A 231 17.54 14.83 -14.87
C ASN A 231 17.45 15.73 -13.63
N VAL A 232 17.85 15.18 -12.50
CA VAL A 232 18.02 15.86 -11.22
C VAL A 232 19.37 15.39 -10.67
N ALA A 233 20.25 16.33 -10.32
CA ALA A 233 21.59 16.01 -9.85
C ALA A 233 22.01 16.95 -8.72
N PHE A 234 22.72 16.41 -7.73
CA PHE A 234 23.25 17.17 -6.60
C PHE A 234 24.78 17.12 -6.60
N SER A 235 25.42 18.26 -6.40
CA SER A 235 26.87 18.37 -6.30
C SER A 235 27.35 18.00 -4.88
N PRO A 236 28.61 17.57 -4.72
CA PRO A 236 29.20 17.31 -3.40
C PRO A 236 29.44 18.60 -2.59
N THR A 237 29.14 19.77 -3.14
CA THR A 237 29.20 21.06 -2.43
C THR A 237 27.81 21.58 -2.05
N GLY A 238 26.74 20.81 -2.29
CA GLY A 238 25.36 21.19 -1.98
C GLY A 238 24.65 21.94 -3.11
N GLY A 239 25.28 22.07 -4.27
CA GLY A 239 24.62 22.59 -5.48
C GLY A 239 23.66 21.57 -6.09
N TRP A 240 22.79 22.02 -6.99
CA TRP A 240 21.80 21.21 -7.67
C TRP A 240 21.63 21.63 -9.13
N SER A 241 21.20 20.69 -9.97
CA SER A 241 20.84 20.93 -11.36
C SER A 241 19.61 20.10 -11.73
N VAL A 242 18.67 20.72 -12.42
CA VAL A 242 17.44 20.10 -12.92
C VAL A 242 17.29 20.44 -14.40
N SER A 243 16.91 19.46 -15.21
CA SER A 243 16.69 19.67 -16.65
C SER A 243 15.53 18.85 -17.18
N SER A 244 14.86 19.40 -18.19
CA SER A 244 13.78 18.76 -18.93
C SER A 244 14.24 18.40 -20.34
N ARG A 245 13.51 17.48 -21.01
CA ARG A 245 13.77 17.15 -22.43
C ARG A 245 12.51 16.93 -23.28
N GLY A 246 11.36 17.33 -22.77
CA GLY A 246 10.08 17.12 -23.43
C GLY A 246 8.91 17.50 -22.54
N LYS A 247 7.71 17.53 -23.10
CA LYS A 247 6.48 17.65 -22.33
C LYS A 247 6.10 16.30 -21.72
N VAL A 248 5.35 16.34 -20.62
CA VAL A 248 4.79 15.16 -19.99
C VAL A 248 3.94 14.38 -21.02
N PRO A 249 4.20 13.08 -21.25
CA PRO A 249 3.37 12.28 -22.15
C PRO A 249 1.94 12.14 -21.59
N ALA A 250 0.93 12.05 -22.47
CA ALA A 250 -0.42 11.73 -22.05
C ALA A 250 -0.46 10.29 -21.50
N LEU A 251 -0.52 10.13 -20.18
CA LEU A 251 -0.58 8.84 -19.51
C LEU A 251 -2.03 8.39 -19.29
N PRO A 252 -2.30 7.07 -19.17
CA PRO A 252 -3.61 6.56 -18.77
C PRO A 252 -4.08 7.20 -17.46
N ALA A 253 -5.38 7.36 -17.29
CA ALA A 253 -5.96 7.90 -16.06
C ALA A 253 -5.54 7.06 -14.84
N ASP A 254 -4.64 7.62 -14.02
CA ASP A 254 -4.15 6.96 -12.82
C ASP A 254 -5.25 6.92 -11.76
N ARG A 255 -5.93 5.76 -11.68
CA ARG A 255 -6.99 5.51 -10.70
C ARG A 255 -6.47 5.59 -9.26
N VAL A 256 -5.19 5.33 -8.99
CA VAL A 256 -4.61 5.46 -7.64
C VAL A 256 -4.60 6.93 -7.24
N ARG A 257 -4.07 7.81 -8.12
CA ARG A 257 -4.06 9.26 -7.87
C ARG A 257 -5.46 9.87 -7.84
N GLN A 258 -6.40 9.38 -8.64
CA GLN A 258 -7.81 9.79 -8.52
C GLN A 258 -8.36 9.51 -7.12
N VAL A 259 -8.00 8.36 -6.52
CA VAL A 259 -8.37 8.05 -5.14
C VAL A 259 -7.62 8.96 -4.17
N GLU A 260 -6.30 9.04 -4.28
CA GLU A 260 -5.46 9.81 -3.35
C GLU A 260 -5.81 11.30 -3.32
N ASN A 261 -6.28 11.88 -4.43
CA ASN A 261 -6.61 13.29 -4.55
C ASN A 261 -8.10 13.61 -4.30
N ALA A 262 -8.94 12.60 -4.04
CA ALA A 262 -10.38 12.78 -3.86
C ALA A 262 -10.89 12.26 -2.50
N VAL A 263 -10.01 12.10 -1.51
CA VAL A 263 -10.38 11.66 -0.16
C VAL A 263 -11.03 12.83 0.57
N GLY A 264 -12.34 12.77 0.82
CA GLY A 264 -13.04 13.78 1.64
C GLY A 264 -12.88 15.23 1.16
N GLY A 265 -12.74 15.44 -0.16
CA GLY A 265 -12.51 16.76 -0.76
C GLY A 265 -11.06 17.26 -0.74
N GLY A 266 -10.09 16.42 -0.36
CA GLY A 266 -8.66 16.74 -0.41
C GLY A 266 -7.79 15.52 -0.69
N THR A 267 -6.49 15.65 -0.45
CA THR A 267 -5.55 14.53 -0.60
C THR A 267 -5.60 13.58 0.60
N ILE A 268 -5.25 12.32 0.41
CA ILE A 268 -5.18 11.32 1.48
C ILE A 268 -4.29 11.77 2.64
N TRP A 269 -3.16 12.44 2.36
CA TRP A 269 -2.26 12.99 3.36
C TRP A 269 -2.90 14.13 4.17
N GLN A 270 -3.60 15.04 3.51
CA GLN A 270 -4.35 16.11 4.19
C GLN A 270 -5.43 15.52 5.11
N ARG A 271 -6.16 14.50 4.65
CA ARG A 271 -7.19 13.84 5.47
C ARG A 271 -6.61 13.01 6.62
N MET A 272 -5.51 12.30 6.39
CA MET A 272 -4.80 11.58 7.46
C MET A 272 -4.35 12.53 8.58
N ASN A 273 -3.78 13.68 8.22
CA ASN A 273 -3.39 14.70 9.19
C ASN A 273 -4.60 15.33 9.91
N ALA A 274 -5.68 15.63 9.19
CA ALA A 274 -6.91 16.17 9.76
C ALA A 274 -7.52 15.22 10.81
N TRP A 275 -7.50 13.92 10.52
CA TRP A 275 -8.04 12.89 11.39
C TRP A 275 -7.02 12.24 12.34
N LYS A 276 -5.82 12.82 12.46
CA LYS A 276 -4.75 12.35 13.36
C LYS A 276 -4.51 10.85 13.24
N THR A 277 -4.51 10.34 12.01
CA THR A 277 -4.31 8.91 11.70
C THR A 277 -2.91 8.71 11.14
N PRO A 278 -1.99 8.09 11.89
CA PRO A 278 -0.59 8.00 11.47
C PRO A 278 -0.36 7.11 10.25
N GLY A 279 -1.11 6.01 10.13
CA GLY A 279 -0.88 4.98 9.14
C GLY A 279 -2.17 4.41 8.55
N VAL A 280 -2.16 4.22 7.23
CA VAL A 280 -3.26 3.61 6.47
C VAL A 280 -2.69 2.63 5.45
N ALA A 281 -3.30 1.46 5.30
CA ALA A 281 -3.07 0.56 4.19
C ALA A 281 -4.34 0.42 3.35
N VAL A 282 -4.17 0.37 2.02
CA VAL A 282 -5.26 0.24 1.05
C VAL A 282 -4.91 -0.83 0.02
N ALA A 283 -5.87 -1.64 -0.37
CA ALA A 283 -5.77 -2.49 -1.55
C ALA A 283 -7.09 -2.52 -2.32
N VAL A 284 -7.00 -2.63 -3.65
CA VAL A 284 -8.14 -2.65 -4.56
C VAL A 284 -8.07 -3.88 -5.45
N VAL A 285 -9.22 -4.52 -5.65
CA VAL A 285 -9.42 -5.71 -6.48
C VAL A 285 -10.18 -5.33 -7.75
N VAL A 286 -9.67 -5.76 -8.89
CA VAL A 286 -10.31 -5.66 -10.21
C VAL A 286 -10.09 -6.98 -10.96
N GLY A 287 -11.14 -7.53 -11.57
CA GLY A 287 -11.05 -8.82 -12.24
C GLY A 287 -10.64 -9.96 -11.30
N ASN A 288 -11.06 -9.90 -10.03
CA ASN A 288 -10.71 -10.83 -8.96
C ASN A 288 -9.21 -10.99 -8.71
N LYS A 289 -8.43 -9.95 -9.01
CA LYS A 289 -7.00 -9.82 -8.70
C LYS A 289 -6.76 -8.49 -8.02
N ILE A 290 -5.77 -8.44 -7.13
CA ILE A 290 -5.31 -7.17 -6.55
C ILE A 290 -4.74 -6.33 -7.70
N ALA A 291 -5.41 -5.24 -8.00
CA ALA A 291 -5.02 -4.30 -9.06
C ALA A 291 -3.89 -3.40 -8.58
N TRP A 292 -3.99 -2.91 -7.35
CA TRP A 292 -2.95 -2.17 -6.66
C TRP A 292 -3.15 -2.25 -5.14
N SER A 293 -2.09 -1.93 -4.41
CA SER A 293 -2.10 -1.82 -2.96
C SER A 293 -1.00 -0.87 -2.52
N THR A 294 -1.26 0.00 -1.54
CA THR A 294 -0.23 0.90 -1.00
C THR A 294 -0.47 1.16 0.49
N GLY A 295 0.60 1.55 1.17
CA GLY A 295 0.60 2.02 2.54
C GLY A 295 1.00 3.50 2.59
N TYR A 296 0.39 4.22 3.53
CA TYR A 296 0.60 5.64 3.77
C TYR A 296 0.96 5.85 5.23
N GLY A 297 1.94 6.71 5.48
CA GLY A 297 2.36 7.11 6.82
C GLY A 297 3.07 6.00 7.59
N TRP A 298 2.81 5.89 8.90
CA TRP A 298 3.68 5.18 9.85
C TRP A 298 2.96 4.05 10.58
N LEU A 299 3.72 3.00 10.92
CA LEU A 299 3.25 1.91 11.80
C LEU A 299 2.92 2.43 13.20
N GLU A 300 3.73 3.37 13.67
CA GLU A 300 3.68 3.99 14.97
C GLU A 300 4.13 5.45 14.84
N ALA A 301 3.37 6.38 15.40
CA ALA A 301 3.69 7.80 15.37
C ALA A 301 5.06 8.06 16.02
N GLY A 302 5.95 8.75 15.30
CA GLY A 302 7.31 9.03 15.75
C GLY A 302 8.30 7.89 15.53
N SER A 303 7.85 6.70 15.12
CA SER A 303 8.74 5.67 14.59
C SER A 303 9.06 5.98 13.13
N GLY A 304 10.31 5.76 12.70
CA GLY A 304 10.69 5.88 11.28
C GLY A 304 10.14 4.75 10.39
N ALA A 305 9.30 3.85 10.94
CA ALA A 305 8.79 2.67 10.23
C ALA A 305 7.48 2.97 9.52
N ALA A 306 7.46 2.79 8.20
CA ALA A 306 6.32 3.11 7.35
C ALA A 306 5.25 2.00 7.36
N ALA A 307 3.98 2.38 7.21
CA ALA A 307 2.91 1.42 6.97
C ALA A 307 3.00 0.85 5.54
N HIS A 308 2.74 -0.45 5.40
CA HIS A 308 2.78 -1.16 4.13
C HIS A 308 1.49 -1.96 3.90
N PRO A 309 1.20 -2.37 2.65
CA PRO A 309 0.13 -3.33 2.38
C PRO A 309 0.26 -4.66 3.14
N GLU A 310 1.49 -5.06 3.45
CA GLU A 310 1.85 -6.25 4.23
C GLU A 310 1.76 -6.04 5.74
N THR A 311 1.62 -4.81 6.21
CA THR A 311 1.44 -4.52 7.63
C THR A 311 0.10 -5.03 8.11
N ALA A 312 0.09 -5.77 9.22
CA ALA A 312 -1.15 -6.19 9.84
C ALA A 312 -1.70 -5.14 10.81
N PHE A 313 -3.01 -4.96 10.77
CA PHE A 313 -3.78 -4.09 11.67
C PHE A 313 -4.82 -4.94 12.41
N GLN A 314 -5.38 -4.41 13.50
CA GLN A 314 -6.62 -4.96 14.02
C GLN A 314 -7.77 -4.65 13.06
N ALA A 315 -8.39 -5.70 12.52
CA ALA A 315 -9.55 -5.59 11.64
C ALA A 315 -10.85 -5.37 12.43
N ALA A 316 -10.79 -5.42 13.77
CA ALA A 316 -11.92 -5.20 14.65
C ALA A 316 -13.14 -6.04 14.23
N SER A 317 -14.31 -5.46 13.99
CA SER A 317 -15.51 -6.22 13.67
C SER A 317 -15.50 -6.95 12.31
N ILE A 318 -14.56 -6.68 11.41
CA ILE A 318 -14.31 -7.54 10.23
C ILE A 318 -14.02 -9.00 10.66
N SER A 319 -13.56 -9.19 11.91
CA SER A 319 -13.47 -10.50 12.58
C SER A 319 -14.72 -11.35 12.39
N LYS A 320 -15.93 -10.76 12.44
CA LYS A 320 -17.20 -11.48 12.32
C LYS A 320 -17.41 -12.03 10.93
N ALA A 321 -17.14 -11.21 9.90
CA ALA A 321 -17.24 -11.62 8.51
C ALA A 321 -16.31 -12.80 8.21
N VAL A 322 -15.06 -12.71 8.68
CA VAL A 322 -14.05 -13.77 8.47
C VAL A 322 -14.39 -15.02 9.30
N ALA A 323 -14.79 -14.88 10.56
CA ALA A 323 -15.19 -15.99 11.41
C ALA A 323 -16.43 -16.72 10.86
N SER A 324 -17.34 -15.99 10.18
CA SER A 324 -18.51 -16.59 9.54
C SER A 324 -18.13 -17.58 8.43
N VAL A 325 -17.03 -17.32 7.70
CA VAL A 325 -16.49 -18.29 6.74
C VAL A 325 -16.04 -19.57 7.46
N GLY A 326 -15.36 -19.43 8.61
CA GLY A 326 -14.95 -20.56 9.43
C GLY A 326 -16.10 -21.35 10.04
N VAL A 327 -17.16 -20.67 10.49
CA VAL A 327 -18.38 -21.30 10.99
C VAL A 327 -19.09 -22.04 9.86
N MET A 328 -19.29 -21.42 8.69
CA MET A 328 -19.88 -22.09 7.52
C MET A 328 -19.07 -23.33 7.10
N ARG A 329 -17.74 -23.25 7.18
CA ARG A 329 -16.83 -24.36 6.92
C ARG A 329 -17.01 -25.50 7.92
N LEU A 330 -17.18 -25.17 9.20
CA LEU A 330 -17.45 -26.15 10.26
C LEU A 330 -18.77 -26.86 10.01
N MET A 331 -19.84 -26.11 9.74
CA MET A 331 -21.18 -26.65 9.48
C MET A 331 -21.18 -27.56 8.27
N GLN A 332 -20.48 -27.17 7.19
CA GLN A 332 -20.29 -28.00 6.00
C GLN A 332 -19.54 -29.30 6.32
N THR A 333 -18.45 -29.23 7.09
CA THR A 333 -17.61 -30.38 7.44
C THR A 333 -18.36 -31.37 8.33
N LEU A 334 -19.11 -30.86 9.32
CA LEU A 334 -19.94 -31.66 10.22
C LEU A 334 -21.27 -32.10 9.59
N LYS A 335 -21.58 -31.62 8.38
CA LYS A 335 -22.86 -31.81 7.69
C LYS A 335 -24.07 -31.40 8.55
N LEU A 336 -23.92 -30.33 9.33
CA LEU A 336 -24.99 -29.78 10.17
C LEU A 336 -25.71 -28.64 9.43
N PRO A 337 -27.05 -28.56 9.50
CA PRO A 337 -27.79 -27.44 8.93
C PRO A 337 -27.62 -26.17 9.76
N LEU A 338 -27.75 -24.98 9.16
CA LEU A 338 -27.67 -23.70 9.90
C LEU A 338 -28.84 -23.51 10.89
N THR A 339 -29.90 -24.30 10.79
CA THR A 339 -30.99 -24.37 11.77
C THR A 339 -30.62 -25.12 13.06
N THR A 340 -29.39 -25.64 13.15
CA THR A 340 -28.86 -26.29 14.36
C THR A 340 -28.91 -25.35 15.56
N ASP A 341 -29.46 -25.85 16.68
CA ASP A 341 -29.44 -25.20 17.98
C ASP A 341 -27.99 -25.12 18.51
N ILE A 342 -27.56 -23.92 18.91
CA ILE A 342 -26.19 -23.72 19.42
C ILE A 342 -25.96 -24.39 20.78
N ARG A 343 -27.00 -24.51 21.62
CA ARG A 343 -26.86 -24.84 23.06
C ARG A 343 -26.10 -26.13 23.33
N PRO A 344 -26.38 -27.26 22.64
CA PRO A 344 -25.67 -28.53 22.87
C PRO A 344 -24.20 -28.52 22.41
N HIS A 345 -23.72 -27.41 21.84
CA HIS A 345 -22.38 -27.30 21.25
C HIS A 345 -21.45 -26.35 22.00
N LEU A 346 -21.91 -25.78 23.12
CA LEU A 346 -21.15 -24.81 23.89
C LEU A 346 -20.29 -25.43 25.00
N GLY A 347 -20.64 -26.63 25.48
CA GLY A 347 -20.05 -27.17 26.72
C GLY A 347 -20.24 -26.23 27.91
N TRP A 348 -21.28 -25.40 27.87
CA TRP A 348 -21.64 -24.36 28.81
C TRP A 348 -23.14 -24.06 28.67
N THR A 349 -23.83 -23.84 29.79
CA THR A 349 -25.28 -23.61 29.78
C THR A 349 -25.58 -22.16 29.47
N LEU A 350 -26.18 -21.89 28.31
CA LEU A 350 -26.66 -20.56 27.91
C LEU A 350 -27.84 -20.11 28.80
N PRO A 351 -27.65 -19.10 29.67
CA PRO A 351 -28.73 -18.56 30.49
C PRO A 351 -29.83 -17.96 29.62
N ARG A 352 -31.06 -18.02 30.13
CA ARG A 352 -32.28 -17.54 29.46
C ARG A 352 -33.13 -16.79 30.48
N ARG A 353 -33.62 -15.61 30.13
CA ARG A 353 -34.64 -14.89 30.91
C ARG A 353 -36.00 -15.60 30.82
N ASP A 354 -36.78 -15.55 31.89
CA ASP A 354 -38.04 -16.31 32.01
C ASP A 354 -39.06 -16.03 30.89
N CYS A 355 -39.11 -14.78 30.44
CA CYS A 355 -39.94 -14.30 29.33
C CYS A 355 -39.56 -14.82 27.93
N VAL A 356 -38.35 -15.37 27.75
CA VAL A 356 -37.97 -15.99 26.47
C VAL A 356 -38.57 -17.38 26.45
N ALA A 357 -39.36 -17.75 25.44
CA ALA A 357 -40.03 -19.04 25.44
C ALA A 357 -39.03 -20.20 25.59
N ALA A 358 -39.34 -21.19 26.42
CA ALA A 358 -38.47 -22.36 26.63
C ALA A 358 -38.22 -23.14 25.31
N THR A 359 -39.19 -23.09 24.40
CA THR A 359 -39.13 -23.69 23.05
C THR A 359 -38.31 -22.86 22.06
N ALA A 360 -37.87 -21.66 22.43
CA ALA A 360 -37.15 -20.79 21.50
C ALA A 360 -35.74 -21.32 21.23
N VAL A 361 -35.37 -21.37 19.95
CA VAL A 361 -34.14 -22.03 19.49
C VAL A 361 -33.13 -20.99 18.97
N PRO A 362 -32.02 -20.73 19.69
CA PRO A 362 -30.92 -19.90 19.19
C PRO A 362 -30.09 -20.68 18.15
N THR A 363 -30.49 -20.60 16.88
CA THR A 363 -29.82 -21.34 15.80
C THR A 363 -28.51 -20.67 15.36
N VAL A 364 -27.60 -21.45 14.74
CA VAL A 364 -26.37 -20.93 14.12
C VAL A 364 -26.69 -19.83 13.10
N ASP A 365 -27.73 -20.02 12.27
CA ASP A 365 -28.20 -19.01 11.32
C ASP A 365 -28.60 -17.69 12.00
N ARG A 366 -29.33 -17.78 13.11
CA ARG A 366 -29.78 -16.60 13.88
C ARG A 366 -28.61 -15.89 14.56
N LEU A 367 -27.56 -16.60 14.97
CA LEU A 367 -26.35 -15.97 15.49
C LEU A 367 -25.59 -15.22 14.39
N LEU A 368 -25.36 -15.88 13.25
CA LEU A 368 -24.69 -15.29 12.09
C LEU A 368 -25.43 -14.08 11.52
N SER A 369 -26.77 -14.06 11.61
CA SER A 369 -27.62 -12.97 11.12
C SER A 369 -28.01 -11.95 12.21
N HIS A 370 -27.44 -12.03 13.42
CA HIS A 370 -27.73 -11.13 14.54
C HIS A 370 -29.21 -11.10 14.97
N ARG A 371 -29.89 -12.24 14.88
CA ARG A 371 -31.31 -12.43 15.27
C ARG A 371 -31.49 -13.46 16.39
N ALA A 372 -30.42 -13.83 17.10
CA ALA A 372 -30.50 -14.85 18.15
C ALA A 372 -31.07 -14.34 19.49
N GLY A 373 -31.20 -13.02 19.67
CA GLY A 373 -31.67 -12.45 20.95
C GLY A 373 -30.64 -12.56 22.09
N VAL A 374 -29.35 -12.51 21.75
CA VAL A 374 -28.22 -12.66 22.69
C VAL A 374 -27.60 -11.31 23.01
N ILE A 375 -27.60 -10.92 24.29
CA ILE A 375 -27.00 -9.65 24.76
C ILE A 375 -25.53 -9.84 25.15
N GLY A 376 -24.80 -8.74 25.14
CA GLY A 376 -23.44 -8.66 25.65
C GLY A 376 -22.95 -7.23 25.71
N ARG A 377 -21.64 -7.04 25.90
CA ARG A 377 -21.05 -5.70 25.91
C ARG A 377 -21.38 -4.99 24.60
N GLY A 378 -22.19 -3.94 24.68
CA GLY A 378 -22.58 -3.14 23.53
C GLY A 378 -24.04 -3.22 23.10
N SER A 379 -24.81 -4.18 23.62
CA SER A 379 -26.25 -4.26 23.41
C SER A 379 -26.87 -4.81 24.68
N THR A 380 -27.74 -4.02 25.30
CA THR A 380 -28.44 -4.40 26.53
C THR A 380 -29.94 -4.22 26.31
N SER A 381 -30.75 -5.20 26.69
CA SER A 381 -32.16 -4.93 26.93
C SER A 381 -32.33 -4.32 28.33
N PRO A 382 -33.36 -3.49 28.57
CA PRO A 382 -33.72 -3.08 29.92
C PRO A 382 -33.79 -4.30 30.86
N ALA A 383 -33.45 -4.08 32.13
CA ALA A 383 -33.76 -5.06 33.16
C ALA A 383 -35.27 -5.31 33.11
N ASP A 384 -35.67 -6.59 33.14
CA ASP A 384 -37.08 -7.03 33.18
C ASP A 384 -37.90 -6.86 31.88
N VAL A 385 -37.27 -6.51 30.75
CA VAL A 385 -37.94 -6.46 29.44
C VAL A 385 -37.23 -7.35 28.42
N CYS A 386 -38.01 -7.98 27.54
CA CYS A 386 -37.56 -9.06 26.65
C CYS A 386 -37.68 -8.72 25.16
N SER A 387 -37.85 -7.43 24.92
CA SER A 387 -37.93 -6.75 23.63
C SER A 387 -37.39 -5.35 23.82
N GLY A 388 -36.93 -4.73 22.74
CA GLY A 388 -36.37 -3.38 22.81
C GLY A 388 -34.96 -3.40 23.38
N PHE A 389 -33.99 -3.46 22.47
CA PHE A 389 -32.59 -3.36 22.83
C PHE A 389 -32.22 -1.88 22.85
N VAL A 390 -31.62 -1.46 23.96
CA VAL A 390 -30.97 -0.16 24.04
C VAL A 390 -29.59 -0.35 23.45
N SER A 391 -29.27 0.41 22.41
CA SER A 391 -27.88 0.47 21.97
C SER A 391 -27.06 1.06 23.12
N GLY A 392 -26.13 0.27 23.66
CA GLY A 392 -24.95 0.87 24.27
C GLY A 392 -24.11 1.54 23.17
N THR A 393 -22.86 1.86 23.46
CA THR A 393 -21.89 2.36 22.47
C THR A 393 -21.49 1.30 21.40
N GLY A 394 -22.48 0.72 20.70
CA GLY A 394 -22.37 -0.30 19.65
C GLY A 394 -22.02 -1.70 20.19
N GLY A 395 -22.31 -2.76 19.43
CA GLY A 395 -22.01 -4.18 19.76
C GLY A 395 -20.51 -4.56 19.76
N GLY A 396 -19.66 -3.63 20.17
CA GLY A 396 -18.20 -3.75 20.24
C GLY A 396 -17.69 -4.02 21.65
N PHE A 397 -16.40 -4.37 21.72
CA PHE A 397 -15.68 -4.59 22.97
C PHE A 397 -14.66 -3.46 23.14
N ALA A 398 -14.37 -3.01 24.37
CA ALA A 398 -13.28 -2.06 24.60
C ALA A 398 -11.90 -2.72 24.59
N GLY A 399 -11.83 -4.04 24.76
CA GLY A 399 -10.58 -4.79 24.83
C GLY A 399 -9.82 -4.57 26.14
N TYR A 400 -8.62 -5.14 26.20
CA TYR A 400 -7.79 -5.26 27.39
C TYR A 400 -6.41 -4.66 27.12
N GLY A 401 -6.06 -3.58 27.82
CA GLY A 401 -4.75 -2.94 27.70
C GLY A 401 -3.59 -3.83 28.17
N PRO A 402 -2.33 -3.41 27.97
CA PRO A 402 -1.13 -4.22 28.24
C PRO A 402 -1.02 -4.72 29.68
N ASN A 403 -1.44 -3.89 30.65
CA ASN A 403 -1.32 -4.17 32.09
C ASN A 403 -2.57 -4.83 32.68
N THR A 404 -3.49 -5.32 31.85
CA THR A 404 -4.70 -6.00 32.30
C THR A 404 -4.64 -7.49 32.01
N THR A 405 -5.07 -8.31 32.96
CA THR A 405 -5.25 -9.75 32.75
C THR A 405 -6.32 -9.97 31.70
N VAL A 406 -5.99 -10.71 30.64
CA VAL A 406 -6.96 -11.07 29.60
C VAL A 406 -7.73 -12.29 30.08
N PRO A 407 -9.07 -12.22 30.23
CA PRO A 407 -9.86 -13.35 30.65
C PRO A 407 -9.94 -14.43 29.57
N THR A 408 -10.20 -15.66 30.00
CA THR A 408 -10.56 -16.76 29.10
C THR A 408 -11.93 -16.52 28.45
N LEU A 409 -12.22 -17.23 27.36
CA LEU A 409 -13.52 -17.13 26.70
C LEU A 409 -14.70 -17.45 27.64
N LEU A 410 -14.57 -18.46 28.50
CA LEU A 410 -15.61 -18.82 29.48
C LEU A 410 -15.82 -17.73 30.53
N GLN A 411 -14.74 -17.10 31.01
CA GLN A 411 -14.83 -15.97 31.93
C GLN A 411 -15.57 -14.78 31.27
N VAL A 412 -15.30 -14.50 29.99
CA VAL A 412 -16.06 -13.50 29.24
C VAL A 412 -17.54 -13.88 29.15
N MET A 413 -17.86 -15.13 28.81
CA MET A 413 -19.24 -15.61 28.70
C MET A 413 -20.01 -15.49 30.03
N ASN A 414 -19.33 -15.69 31.17
CA ASN A 414 -19.90 -15.55 32.51
C ASN A 414 -20.00 -14.10 33.01
N GLY A 415 -19.44 -13.12 32.29
CA GLY A 415 -19.41 -11.72 32.72
C GLY A 415 -18.31 -11.39 33.74
N GLU A 416 -17.27 -12.24 33.83
CA GLU A 416 -16.11 -12.06 34.71
C GLU A 416 -15.00 -11.20 34.07
N GLY A 417 -15.30 -10.61 32.90
CA GLY A 417 -14.43 -9.68 32.18
C GLY A 417 -14.87 -8.22 32.31
N ASN A 418 -14.69 -7.44 31.25
CA ASN A 418 -15.19 -6.06 31.15
C ASN A 418 -16.50 -5.97 30.37
N SER A 419 -17.18 -7.11 30.22
CA SER A 419 -18.41 -7.34 29.46
C SER A 419 -19.45 -7.97 30.39
N PRO A 420 -20.75 -7.65 30.27
CA PRO A 420 -21.79 -8.35 31.01
C PRO A 420 -21.87 -9.83 30.58
N LYS A 421 -22.45 -10.64 31.47
CA LYS A 421 -22.75 -12.06 31.22
C LYS A 421 -23.60 -12.23 29.96
N ILE A 422 -23.27 -13.25 29.17
CA ILE A 422 -24.01 -13.57 27.95
C ILE A 422 -25.28 -14.34 28.33
N GLU A 423 -26.43 -13.89 27.81
CA GLU A 423 -27.74 -14.50 28.06
C GLU A 423 -28.70 -14.30 26.88
N LEU A 424 -29.72 -15.16 26.80
CA LEU A 424 -30.87 -14.97 25.92
C LEU A 424 -31.92 -14.10 26.60
N THR A 425 -32.27 -12.99 25.95
CA THR A 425 -33.20 -12.00 26.51
C THR A 425 -34.41 -11.71 25.63
N THR A 426 -34.34 -12.06 24.35
CA THR A 426 -35.44 -11.94 23.39
C THR A 426 -35.61 -13.25 22.65
N ASN A 427 -36.84 -13.57 22.24
CA ASN A 427 -37.10 -14.77 21.44
C ASN A 427 -36.25 -14.77 20.15
N PRO A 428 -35.38 -15.77 19.94
CA PRO A 428 -34.64 -15.94 18.69
C PRO A 428 -35.53 -15.80 17.46
N GLY A 429 -35.14 -14.89 16.56
CA GLY A 429 -35.84 -14.57 15.32
C GLY A 429 -36.81 -13.40 15.42
N ALA A 430 -37.16 -12.92 16.61
CA ALA A 430 -38.14 -11.84 16.77
C ALA A 430 -37.59 -10.49 16.27
N GLU A 431 -36.34 -10.17 16.59
CA GLU A 431 -35.74 -8.85 16.31
C GLU A 431 -34.33 -8.99 15.74
N PHE A 432 -33.86 -7.97 15.01
CA PHE A 432 -32.46 -7.84 14.56
C PHE A 432 -31.70 -6.91 15.51
N HIS A 433 -30.59 -7.41 16.06
CA HIS A 433 -29.72 -6.65 16.96
C HIS A 433 -28.27 -7.07 16.79
N TYR A 434 -27.46 -6.16 16.25
CA TYR A 434 -26.04 -6.40 16.05
C TYR A 434 -25.34 -6.78 17.36
N SER A 435 -24.87 -8.03 17.44
CA SER A 435 -24.41 -8.66 18.68
C SER A 435 -23.04 -9.31 18.51
N GLY A 436 -22.04 -8.75 19.19
CA GLY A 436 -20.72 -9.37 19.34
C GLY A 436 -20.77 -10.64 20.20
N ALA A 437 -21.63 -10.69 21.21
CA ALA A 437 -21.80 -11.87 22.06
C ALA A 437 -22.33 -13.09 21.30
N GLY A 438 -23.17 -12.89 20.27
CA GLY A 438 -23.56 -13.98 19.39
C GLY A 438 -22.35 -14.65 18.71
N PHE A 439 -21.34 -13.85 18.32
CA PHE A 439 -20.10 -14.36 17.74
C PHE A 439 -19.16 -15.00 18.77
N VAL A 440 -19.24 -14.62 20.05
CA VAL A 440 -18.56 -15.33 21.15
C VAL A 440 -19.12 -16.75 21.31
N LEU A 441 -20.45 -16.93 21.19
CA LEU A 441 -21.05 -18.26 21.20
C LEU A 441 -20.63 -19.10 19.99
N LEU A 442 -20.53 -18.49 18.80
CA LEU A 442 -20.02 -19.16 17.60
C LEU A 442 -18.55 -19.55 17.74
N GLN A 443 -17.70 -18.68 18.32
CA GLN A 443 -16.32 -19.02 18.66
C GLN A 443 -16.28 -20.25 19.57
N ARG A 444 -17.07 -20.26 20.63
CA ARG A 444 -17.12 -21.37 21.58
C ARG A 444 -17.54 -22.67 20.89
N MET A 445 -18.55 -22.63 20.02
CA MET A 445 -18.95 -23.80 19.23
C MET A 445 -17.81 -24.32 18.36
N VAL A 446 -17.09 -23.43 17.66
CA VAL A 446 -15.94 -23.80 16.83
C VAL A 446 -14.88 -24.51 17.67
N GLU A 447 -14.51 -23.96 18.81
CA GLU A 447 -13.49 -24.55 19.69
C GLU A 447 -13.92 -25.91 20.24
N GLN A 448 -15.19 -26.05 20.66
CA GLN A 448 -15.74 -27.30 21.17
C GLN A 448 -15.84 -28.40 20.12
N LYS A 449 -16.20 -28.04 18.88
CA LYS A 449 -16.44 -29.02 17.81
C LYS A 449 -15.20 -29.38 17.01
N SER A 450 -14.25 -28.47 16.90
CA SER A 450 -12.97 -28.76 16.24
C SER A 450 -11.91 -29.31 17.18
N GLY A 451 -12.02 -29.05 18.49
CA GLY A 451 -10.96 -29.34 19.47
C GLY A 451 -9.75 -28.40 19.35
N LEU A 452 -9.84 -27.35 18.52
CA LEU A 452 -8.77 -26.40 18.27
C LEU A 452 -9.15 -25.00 18.79
N PRO A 453 -8.22 -24.23 19.36
CA PRO A 453 -8.42 -22.79 19.55
C PRO A 453 -8.79 -22.10 18.24
N LEU A 454 -9.63 -21.05 18.29
CA LEU A 454 -10.12 -20.37 17.08
C LEU A 454 -8.99 -19.99 16.11
N ALA A 455 -7.87 -19.48 16.63
CA ALA A 455 -6.73 -19.08 15.80
C ALA A 455 -6.16 -20.24 14.96
N GLN A 456 -6.03 -21.43 15.55
CA GLN A 456 -5.52 -22.61 14.86
C GLN A 456 -6.54 -23.18 13.88
N TYR A 457 -7.82 -23.20 14.27
CA TYR A 457 -8.90 -23.63 13.38
C TYR A 457 -8.99 -22.75 12.13
N MET A 458 -9.01 -21.42 12.32
CA MET A 458 -9.11 -20.46 11.23
C MET A 458 -7.87 -20.47 10.33
N ASP A 459 -6.68 -20.66 10.89
CA ASP A 459 -5.46 -20.84 10.11
C ASP A 459 -5.57 -22.05 9.16
N LYS A 460 -5.90 -23.22 9.73
CA LYS A 460 -6.01 -24.48 8.98
C LYS A 460 -7.13 -24.46 7.95
N GLU A 461 -8.32 -24.02 8.34
CA GLU A 461 -9.54 -24.24 7.56
C GLU A 461 -9.94 -23.06 6.68
N VAL A 462 -9.33 -21.87 6.87
CA VAL A 462 -9.65 -20.65 6.11
C VAL A 462 -8.42 -19.96 5.57
N PHE A 463 -7.44 -19.61 6.42
CA PHE A 463 -6.31 -18.77 6.00
C PHE A 463 -5.34 -19.50 5.10
N ALA A 464 -4.89 -20.70 5.46
CA ALA A 464 -3.97 -21.48 4.64
C ALA A 464 -4.57 -21.82 3.25
N PRO A 465 -5.83 -22.29 3.13
CA PRO A 465 -6.47 -22.52 1.83
C PRO A 465 -6.57 -21.27 0.94
N LEU A 466 -6.65 -20.07 1.54
CA LEU A 466 -6.76 -18.80 0.81
C LEU A 466 -5.42 -18.07 0.66
N GLY A 467 -4.34 -18.62 1.22
CA GLY A 467 -3.02 -17.99 1.24
C GLY A 467 -2.96 -16.70 2.07
N MET A 468 -3.80 -16.58 3.11
CA MET A 468 -3.87 -15.43 4.01
C MET A 468 -2.79 -15.52 5.11
N LYS A 469 -1.52 -15.39 4.72
CA LYS A 469 -0.35 -15.73 5.56
C LYS A 469 -0.11 -14.77 6.72
N SER A 470 -0.70 -13.59 6.69
CA SER A 470 -0.54 -12.54 7.71
C SER A 470 -1.87 -12.23 8.39
N SER A 471 -2.72 -13.24 8.53
CA SER A 471 -3.99 -13.20 9.26
C SER A 471 -3.96 -14.12 10.48
N SER A 472 -4.43 -13.65 11.63
CA SER A 472 -4.53 -14.47 12.83
C SER A 472 -5.57 -13.95 13.82
N TYR A 473 -6.19 -14.87 14.57
CA TYR A 473 -7.00 -14.56 15.75
C TYR A 473 -6.23 -14.71 17.08
N ALA A 474 -4.93 -14.99 17.03
CA ALA A 474 -4.11 -15.05 18.23
C ALA A 474 -4.03 -13.67 18.90
N LEU A 475 -4.04 -13.63 20.24
CA LEU A 475 -3.89 -12.38 20.99
C LEU A 475 -2.52 -11.70 20.78
N SER A 476 -1.51 -12.47 20.37
CA SER A 476 -0.18 -12.00 20.04
C SER A 476 0.34 -12.77 18.82
N PRO A 477 0.07 -12.28 17.59
CA PRO A 477 0.59 -12.89 16.38
C PRO A 477 2.07 -12.53 16.16
N GLY A 478 2.80 -13.42 15.48
CA GLY A 478 4.25 -13.30 15.23
C GLY A 478 4.64 -12.55 13.95
N PHE A 479 3.78 -11.68 13.41
CA PHE A 479 4.07 -10.85 12.24
C PHE A 479 4.09 -9.36 12.58
N GLU A 480 4.58 -8.52 11.67
CA GLU A 480 4.63 -7.07 11.84
C GLU A 480 3.22 -6.47 12.01
N LEU A 481 3.07 -5.63 13.03
CA LEU A 481 1.79 -5.12 13.49
C LEU A 481 1.87 -3.61 13.74
N ALA A 482 0.93 -2.86 13.18
CA ALA A 482 0.78 -1.45 13.50
C ALA A 482 0.45 -1.24 14.99
N ALA A 483 0.94 -0.12 15.55
CA ALA A 483 0.48 0.39 16.83
C ALA A 483 -0.81 1.21 16.62
N GLY A 484 -1.79 1.08 17.51
CA GLY A 484 -3.02 1.87 17.48
C GLY A 484 -2.82 3.24 18.11
N HIS A 485 -3.58 4.22 17.65
CA HIS A 485 -3.45 5.61 18.13
C HIS A 485 -4.75 6.19 18.66
N THR A 486 -4.66 7.05 19.67
CA THR A 486 -5.78 7.80 20.24
C THR A 486 -6.37 8.78 19.21
N ALA A 487 -7.48 9.44 19.57
CA ALA A 487 -8.05 10.50 18.74
C ALA A 487 -7.11 11.71 18.52
N SER A 488 -6.10 11.90 19.39
CA SER A 488 -5.08 12.94 19.22
C SER A 488 -3.88 12.47 18.39
N GLY A 489 -3.83 11.19 17.97
CA GLY A 489 -2.71 10.61 17.23
C GLY A 489 -1.58 10.07 18.12
N ALA A 490 -1.76 10.04 19.45
CA ALA A 490 -0.77 9.45 20.37
C ALA A 490 -0.86 7.92 20.36
N VAL A 491 0.28 7.23 20.50
CA VAL A 491 0.31 5.76 20.60
C VAL A 491 -0.47 5.31 21.84
N ILE A 492 -1.36 4.32 21.70
CA ILE A 492 -2.08 3.79 22.86
C ILE A 492 -1.12 2.94 23.73
N PRO A 493 -1.28 2.92 25.07
CA PRO A 493 -0.41 2.14 25.94
C PRO A 493 -0.31 0.68 25.52
N GLY A 494 0.92 0.15 25.45
CA GLY A 494 1.17 -1.22 24.99
C GLY A 494 0.91 -1.45 23.51
N MET A 495 0.87 -0.38 22.72
CA MET A 495 0.64 -0.33 21.27
C MET A 495 -0.75 -0.78 20.83
N ARG A 496 -1.47 -1.63 21.58
CA ARG A 496 -2.80 -2.13 21.20
C ARG A 496 -3.52 -2.81 22.38
N ASN A 497 -4.85 -2.73 22.37
CA ASN A 497 -5.68 -3.56 23.26
C ASN A 497 -5.78 -5.00 22.72
N ARG A 498 -5.98 -5.97 23.61
CA ARG A 498 -6.19 -7.39 23.28
C ARG A 498 -7.68 -7.73 23.39
N TYR A 499 -8.16 -8.64 22.55
CA TYR A 499 -9.59 -8.96 22.41
C TYR A 499 -9.83 -10.48 22.44
N PRO A 500 -10.12 -11.07 23.62
CA PRO A 500 -10.41 -12.50 23.76
C PRO A 500 -11.73 -12.92 23.10
N GLU A 501 -12.62 -11.98 22.80
CA GLU A 501 -13.79 -12.15 21.95
C GLU A 501 -13.38 -12.20 20.47
N SER A 502 -12.47 -13.11 20.15
CA SER A 502 -11.66 -13.09 18.95
C SER A 502 -12.50 -13.17 17.67
N ALA A 503 -13.51 -14.05 17.60
CA ALA A 503 -14.41 -14.11 16.44
C ALA A 503 -15.20 -12.81 16.22
N ALA A 504 -15.38 -12.00 17.26
CA ALA A 504 -16.13 -10.76 17.19
C ALA A 504 -15.26 -9.52 16.94
N ALA A 505 -14.00 -9.49 17.41
CA ALA A 505 -13.16 -8.29 17.39
C ALA A 505 -11.62 -8.52 17.32
N GLY A 506 -11.14 -9.77 17.34
CA GLY A 506 -9.72 -10.08 17.56
C GLY A 506 -8.90 -10.47 16.33
N LEU A 507 -9.42 -10.29 15.11
CA LEU A 507 -8.66 -10.53 13.89
C LEU A 507 -7.56 -9.48 13.70
N TYR A 508 -6.33 -9.94 13.56
CA TYR A 508 -5.24 -9.21 12.94
C TYR A 508 -5.10 -9.65 11.50
N THR A 509 -4.97 -8.71 10.56
CA THR A 509 -4.88 -9.02 9.12
C THR A 509 -4.26 -7.88 8.33
N THR A 510 -3.89 -8.17 7.08
CA THR A 510 -3.43 -7.20 6.08
C THR A 510 -4.53 -6.86 5.07
N VAL A 511 -4.39 -5.75 4.34
CA VAL A 511 -5.28 -5.44 3.20
C VAL A 511 -5.15 -6.48 2.09
N LEU A 512 -3.95 -7.05 1.90
CA LEU A 512 -3.70 -8.08 0.90
C LEU A 512 -4.48 -9.36 1.21
N ASP A 513 -4.47 -9.80 2.47
CA ASP A 513 -5.20 -11.00 2.89
C ASP A 513 -6.72 -10.81 2.82
N LEU A 514 -7.23 -9.64 3.21
CA LEU A 514 -8.65 -9.32 3.01
C LEU A 514 -9.03 -9.30 1.54
N CYS A 515 -8.17 -8.77 0.66
CA CYS A 515 -8.42 -8.80 -0.78
C CYS A 515 -8.31 -10.20 -1.41
N ARG A 516 -7.53 -11.12 -0.83
CA ARG A 516 -7.56 -12.55 -1.18
C ARG A 516 -8.91 -13.17 -0.84
N LEU A 517 -9.43 -12.90 0.36
CA LEU A 517 -10.79 -13.32 0.75
C LEU A 517 -11.86 -12.74 -0.17
N VAL A 518 -11.78 -11.44 -0.49
CA VAL A 518 -12.71 -10.79 -1.43
C VAL A 518 -12.68 -11.46 -2.80
N SER A 519 -11.48 -11.66 -3.35
CA SER A 519 -11.30 -12.31 -4.66
C SER A 519 -11.87 -13.73 -4.66
N TYR A 520 -11.68 -14.49 -3.58
CA TYR A 520 -12.25 -15.82 -3.42
C TYR A 520 -13.79 -15.78 -3.37
N LEU A 521 -14.38 -14.97 -2.49
CA LEU A 521 -15.84 -14.89 -2.32
C LEU A 521 -16.54 -14.44 -3.61
N ASN A 522 -15.99 -13.44 -4.31
CA ASN A 522 -16.50 -13.00 -5.62
C ASN A 522 -16.51 -14.13 -6.65
N ARG A 523 -15.39 -14.85 -6.78
CA ARG A 523 -15.24 -15.97 -7.71
C ARG A 523 -16.16 -17.13 -7.35
N ALA A 524 -16.21 -17.51 -6.08
CA ALA A 524 -17.03 -18.63 -5.63
C ALA A 524 -18.53 -18.33 -5.79
N TYR A 525 -18.96 -17.07 -5.60
CA TYR A 525 -20.34 -16.66 -5.81
C TYR A 525 -20.78 -16.76 -7.29
N THR A 526 -19.91 -16.32 -8.21
CA THR A 526 -20.19 -16.24 -9.65
C THR A 526 -19.80 -17.50 -10.45
N ALA A 527 -19.03 -18.42 -9.88
CA ALA A 527 -18.61 -19.65 -10.54
C ALA A 527 -19.81 -20.50 -11.00
N THR A 528 -19.59 -21.42 -11.94
CA THR A 528 -20.58 -22.42 -12.38
C THR A 528 -20.50 -23.72 -11.57
N SER A 529 -19.40 -23.94 -10.85
CA SER A 529 -19.14 -25.10 -10.00
C SER A 529 -18.33 -24.70 -8.77
N ASP A 530 -18.09 -25.63 -7.86
CA ASP A 530 -17.20 -25.39 -6.72
C ASP A 530 -15.78 -25.07 -7.19
N ILE A 531 -15.14 -24.11 -6.51
CA ILE A 531 -13.74 -23.73 -6.76
C ILE A 531 -12.89 -24.07 -5.55
N ALA A 532 -11.57 -24.15 -5.73
CA ALA A 532 -10.65 -24.35 -4.62
C ALA A 532 -10.82 -23.26 -3.55
N GLY A 533 -11.01 -23.70 -2.30
CA GLY A 533 -11.19 -22.84 -1.14
C GLY A 533 -11.96 -23.53 -0.01
N PRO A 534 -12.27 -22.80 1.08
CA PRO A 534 -12.87 -23.38 2.27
C PRO A 534 -14.33 -23.85 2.09
N LEU A 535 -15.11 -23.15 1.27
CA LEU A 535 -16.55 -23.32 1.18
C LEU A 535 -16.97 -23.84 -0.20
N THR A 536 -18.05 -24.62 -0.26
CA THR A 536 -18.75 -24.85 -1.53
C THR A 536 -19.36 -23.55 -2.05
N ARG A 537 -19.64 -23.51 -3.35
CA ARG A 537 -20.39 -22.43 -4.00
C ARG A 537 -21.72 -22.18 -3.32
N THR A 538 -22.44 -23.25 -2.97
CA THR A 538 -23.73 -23.13 -2.27
C THR A 538 -23.56 -22.45 -0.92
N SER A 539 -22.55 -22.83 -0.14
CA SER A 539 -22.23 -22.19 1.13
C SER A 539 -21.88 -20.70 0.96
N VAL A 540 -21.10 -20.33 -0.05
CA VAL A 540 -20.80 -18.90 -0.34
C VAL A 540 -22.07 -18.13 -0.73
N ARG A 541 -22.95 -18.71 -1.55
CA ARG A 541 -24.23 -18.08 -1.87
C ARG A 541 -25.10 -17.91 -0.64
N THR A 542 -25.18 -18.91 0.24
CA THR A 542 -25.91 -18.81 1.51
C THR A 542 -25.32 -17.70 2.40
N LEU A 543 -24.00 -17.61 2.50
CA LEU A 543 -23.30 -16.56 3.26
C LEU A 543 -23.71 -15.15 2.78
N LEU A 544 -23.83 -14.97 1.47
CA LEU A 544 -24.12 -13.71 0.78
C LEU A 544 -25.59 -13.53 0.36
N THR A 545 -26.51 -14.33 0.90
CA THR A 545 -27.95 -14.19 0.64
C THR A 545 -28.61 -13.41 1.76
N LYS A 546 -29.51 -12.47 1.40
CA LYS A 546 -30.32 -11.71 2.34
C LYS A 546 -31.09 -12.65 3.28
N GLY A 547 -30.97 -12.41 4.58
CA GLY A 547 -31.83 -13.01 5.59
C GLY A 547 -33.14 -12.25 5.77
N PRO A 548 -33.88 -12.54 6.86
CA PRO A 548 -35.08 -11.78 7.23
C PRO A 548 -34.80 -10.30 7.54
N GLU A 549 -33.56 -9.95 7.88
CA GLU A 549 -33.09 -8.56 7.89
C GLU A 549 -32.56 -8.20 6.48
N PRO A 550 -33.21 -7.30 5.73
CA PRO A 550 -32.93 -7.08 4.31
C PRO A 550 -31.50 -6.64 3.98
N THR A 551 -30.78 -6.11 4.96
CA THR A 551 -29.39 -5.62 4.82
C THR A 551 -28.33 -6.61 5.32
N MET A 552 -28.73 -7.80 5.78
CA MET A 552 -27.81 -8.76 6.39
C MET A 552 -27.74 -10.10 5.65
N GLY A 553 -26.53 -10.58 5.48
CA GLY A 553 -26.21 -11.98 5.21
C GLY A 553 -25.84 -12.70 6.51
N ARG A 554 -24.94 -13.69 6.40
CA ARG A 554 -24.39 -14.41 7.56
C ARG A 554 -23.04 -13.80 7.95
N GLY A 555 -23.09 -12.80 8.83
CA GLY A 555 -21.93 -12.06 9.34
C GLY A 555 -21.37 -10.99 8.40
N LEU A 556 -22.09 -10.65 7.32
CA LEU A 556 -21.75 -9.56 6.40
C LEU A 556 -22.98 -8.71 6.12
N PHE A 557 -22.77 -7.40 5.94
CA PHE A 557 -23.79 -6.50 5.46
C PHE A 557 -23.88 -6.58 3.93
N LEU A 558 -25.08 -6.53 3.39
CA LEU A 558 -25.39 -6.67 1.98
C LEU A 558 -26.04 -5.40 1.45
N SER A 559 -25.71 -5.02 0.22
CA SER A 559 -26.37 -3.92 -0.48
C SER A 559 -26.55 -4.24 -1.96
N GLY A 560 -27.60 -3.69 -2.58
CA GLY A 560 -27.85 -3.83 -4.02
C GLY A 560 -28.16 -5.26 -4.49
N ALA A 561 -28.68 -6.16 -3.64
CA ALA A 561 -29.01 -7.52 -4.08
C ALA A 561 -30.02 -7.52 -5.23
N GLY A 562 -29.76 -8.37 -6.23
CA GLY A 562 -30.52 -8.43 -7.48
C GLY A 562 -30.07 -7.40 -8.52
N THR A 563 -29.06 -6.58 -8.24
CA THR A 563 -28.48 -5.62 -9.18
C THR A 563 -27.05 -5.99 -9.54
N ARG A 564 -26.52 -5.41 -10.64
CA ARG A 564 -25.11 -5.53 -11.01
C ARG A 564 -24.15 -4.96 -9.95
N ASN A 565 -24.64 -4.05 -9.11
CA ASN A 565 -23.87 -3.43 -8.02
C ASN A 565 -24.07 -4.17 -6.68
N PHE A 566 -24.57 -5.41 -6.70
CA PHE A 566 -24.63 -6.25 -5.52
C PHE A 566 -23.26 -6.31 -4.84
N SER A 567 -23.25 -6.02 -3.55
CA SER A 567 -22.03 -5.97 -2.75
C SER A 567 -22.25 -6.49 -1.34
N TYR A 568 -21.15 -6.92 -0.75
CA TYR A 568 -21.05 -7.29 0.65
C TYR A 568 -19.93 -6.52 1.32
N THR A 569 -20.09 -6.20 2.59
CA THR A 569 -19.15 -5.36 3.34
C THR A 569 -19.16 -5.69 4.82
N HIS A 570 -18.10 -5.29 5.51
CA HIS A 570 -18.10 -5.15 6.95
C HIS A 570 -17.09 -4.06 7.35
N ASP A 571 -17.47 -3.16 8.26
CA ASP A 571 -16.56 -2.19 8.88
C ASP A 571 -16.10 -2.67 10.27
N GLY A 572 -15.04 -2.07 10.80
CA GLY A 572 -14.49 -2.47 12.08
C GLY A 572 -13.93 -1.29 12.87
N SER A 573 -14.31 -1.23 14.14
CA SER A 573 -13.78 -0.26 15.11
C SER A 573 -13.30 -0.97 16.37
N ASN A 574 -11.98 -0.94 16.60
CA ASN A 574 -11.36 -1.19 17.89
C ASN A 574 -10.74 0.13 18.38
N TYR A 575 -10.33 0.19 19.65
CA TYR A 575 -9.64 1.37 20.16
C TYR A 575 -8.30 1.53 19.44
N GLY A 576 -8.15 2.64 18.73
CA GLY A 576 -6.96 2.95 17.93
C GLY A 576 -6.85 2.26 16.56
N PHE A 577 -7.91 1.58 16.10
CA PHE A 577 -7.95 0.99 14.76
C PHE A 577 -9.31 1.18 14.09
N LYS A 578 -9.31 1.43 12.78
CA LYS A 578 -10.51 1.53 11.94
C LYS A 578 -10.29 0.80 10.64
N SER A 579 -11.34 0.16 10.13
CA SER A 579 -11.21 -0.71 8.97
C SER A 579 -12.52 -0.86 8.21
N VAL A 580 -12.41 -1.14 6.92
CA VAL A 580 -13.52 -1.58 6.09
C VAL A 580 -12.99 -2.47 4.97
N PHE A 581 -13.77 -3.47 4.57
CA PHE A 581 -13.59 -4.10 3.27
C PHE A 581 -14.93 -4.23 2.56
N LYS A 582 -14.90 -4.27 1.24
CA LYS A 582 -16.09 -4.45 0.40
C LYS A 582 -15.77 -5.30 -0.81
N GLY A 583 -16.69 -6.19 -1.19
CA GLY A 583 -16.62 -6.99 -2.40
C GLY A 583 -17.85 -6.84 -3.28
N TYR A 584 -17.65 -6.96 -4.59
CA TYR A 584 -18.66 -6.87 -5.64
C TYR A 584 -18.53 -8.09 -6.56
N PRO A 585 -19.29 -9.18 -6.31
CA PRO A 585 -19.14 -10.44 -7.03
C PRO A 585 -19.27 -10.29 -8.55
N GLU A 586 -20.34 -9.65 -9.01
CA GLU A 586 -20.67 -9.50 -10.44
C GLU A 586 -19.70 -8.59 -11.19
N LEU A 587 -19.02 -7.68 -10.47
CA LEU A 587 -17.99 -6.80 -11.04
C LEU A 587 -16.60 -7.44 -10.98
N GLY A 588 -16.44 -8.56 -10.26
CA GLY A 588 -15.14 -9.11 -9.91
C GLY A 588 -14.26 -8.09 -9.19
N ALA A 589 -14.84 -7.25 -8.34
CA ALA A 589 -14.21 -6.06 -7.80
C ALA A 589 -14.30 -5.98 -6.26
N GLY A 590 -13.54 -5.08 -5.66
CA GLY A 590 -13.61 -4.82 -4.23
C GLY A 590 -12.41 -4.03 -3.70
N TYR A 591 -12.37 -3.83 -2.40
CA TYR A 591 -11.27 -3.12 -1.73
C TYR A 591 -11.20 -3.47 -0.25
N ALA A 592 -10.06 -3.17 0.36
CA ALA A 592 -9.85 -3.16 1.80
C ALA A 592 -9.09 -1.90 2.21
N VAL A 593 -9.47 -1.30 3.34
CA VAL A 593 -8.80 -0.14 3.95
C VAL A 593 -8.63 -0.46 5.43
N LEU A 594 -7.40 -0.38 5.92
CA LEU A 594 -7.04 -0.58 7.33
C LEU A 594 -6.29 0.66 7.82
N ALA A 595 -6.65 1.18 8.99
CA ALA A 595 -6.06 2.38 9.55
C ALA A 595 -5.76 2.19 11.04
N ASN A 596 -4.63 2.75 11.51
CA ASN A 596 -4.22 2.70 12.91
C ASN A 596 -4.58 3.98 13.70
N GLY A 597 -5.69 4.62 13.32
CA GLY A 597 -6.26 5.78 14.00
C GLY A 597 -7.62 5.47 14.61
N ASN A 598 -8.16 6.43 15.38
CA ASN A 598 -9.42 6.24 16.10
C ASN A 598 -10.67 6.81 15.38
N ASN A 599 -10.56 7.27 14.13
CA ASN A 599 -11.65 7.95 13.43
C ASN A 599 -12.10 7.20 12.15
N MET A 600 -13.37 6.78 12.11
CA MET A 600 -13.93 6.01 10.97
C MET A 600 -14.13 6.88 9.72
N THR A 601 -14.24 8.19 9.87
CA THR A 601 -14.53 9.12 8.77
C THR A 601 -13.46 9.03 7.68
N LEU A 602 -12.17 8.98 8.03
CA LEU A 602 -11.08 8.82 7.07
C LEU A 602 -11.24 7.54 6.23
N VAL A 603 -11.52 6.41 6.89
CA VAL A 603 -11.70 5.12 6.21
C VAL A 603 -12.88 5.16 5.23
N ASN A 604 -13.98 5.81 5.62
CA ASN A 604 -15.15 6.00 4.77
C ASN A 604 -14.90 6.96 3.60
N GLU A 605 -14.10 8.00 3.81
CA GLU A 605 -13.68 8.93 2.75
C GLU A 605 -12.82 8.22 1.70
N ILE A 606 -11.84 7.42 2.14
CA ILE A 606 -11.00 6.62 1.23
C ILE A 606 -11.86 5.60 0.47
N ALA A 607 -12.73 4.88 1.16
CA ALA A 607 -13.65 3.93 0.54
C ALA A 607 -14.57 4.60 -0.50
N SER A 608 -15.00 5.84 -0.25
CA SER A 608 -15.82 6.60 -1.19
C SER A 608 -15.02 7.09 -2.39
N ALA A 609 -13.79 7.57 -2.18
CA ALA A 609 -12.87 7.93 -3.26
C ALA A 609 -12.59 6.75 -4.19
N ILE A 610 -12.36 5.54 -3.63
CA ILE A 610 -12.21 4.30 -4.41
C ILE A 610 -13.46 4.05 -5.26
N ARG A 611 -14.66 4.04 -4.66
CA ARG A 611 -15.89 3.75 -5.41
C ARG A 611 -16.13 4.76 -6.52
N SER A 612 -15.89 6.05 -6.28
CA SER A 612 -16.02 7.09 -7.30
C SER A 612 -15.00 6.91 -8.42
N ALA A 613 -13.72 6.68 -8.07
CA ALA A 613 -12.66 6.46 -9.05
C ALA A 613 -12.93 5.22 -9.91
N TYR A 614 -13.60 4.20 -9.42
CA TYR A 614 -13.86 2.98 -10.20
C TYR A 614 -15.28 2.89 -10.78
N GLY A 615 -16.15 3.88 -10.52
CA GLY A 615 -17.55 3.86 -10.96
C GLY A 615 -18.37 2.76 -10.29
N TRP A 616 -18.06 2.40 -9.04
CA TRP A 616 -18.77 1.37 -8.24
C TRP A 616 -19.83 1.97 -7.30
N VAL A 617 -20.39 3.10 -7.72
CA VAL A 617 -21.42 3.87 -7.00
C VAL A 617 -22.80 3.28 -7.20
#